data_AF-X0Z1W2-F1
#
_entry.id   AF-X0Z1W2-F1
#
_cell.length_a   1.000
_cell.length_b   1.000
_cell.length_c   1.000
_cell.angle_alpha   90.00
_cell.angle_beta   90.00
_cell.angle_gamma   90.00
#
_symmetry.space_group_name_H-M   'P 1'
#
loop_
_entity.id
_entity.type
_entity.pdbx_description
1 polymer ?
#
loop_
_entity_poly.entity_id
_entity_poly.type
_entity_poly.pdbx_seq_one_letter_code
_entity_poly.pdbx_strand_id
1 'polypeptide(L)'
;MLVEVNSDEQLVALLGSPGFLINVGYINRAVKIHSMRCKYCDPRRKIGVKPSSKRLNKTGEFWYSQNRNDVNSKANEIATERGYNRSLCAVCNP
;
A
#
# COMPACT_ATOMS: atom_id res chain seq x y z
N MET A 1 0.60 -15.00 1.21
CA MET A 1 -0.83 -14.79 0.83
C MET A 1 -1.05 -13.31 0.69
N LEU A 2 -1.36 -12.86 -0.51
CA LEU A 2 -1.65 -11.48 -0.84
C LEU A 2 -3.14 -11.21 -0.65
N VAL A 3 -3.50 -10.10 -0.01
CA VAL A 3 -4.88 -9.73 0.31
C VAL A 3 -5.13 -8.28 -0.11
N GLU A 4 -6.25 -8.02 -0.77
CA GLU A 4 -6.67 -6.64 -1.08
C GLU A 4 -7.20 -5.97 0.19
N VAL A 5 -6.81 -4.72 0.43
CA VAL A 5 -7.25 -3.91 1.58
C VAL A 5 -8.20 -2.83 1.09
N ASN A 6 -9.46 -2.96 1.46
CA ASN A 6 -10.56 -2.18 0.91
C ASN A 6 -11.17 -1.17 1.90
N SER A 7 -10.81 -1.25 3.18
CA SER A 7 -11.29 -0.35 4.22
C SER A 7 -10.20 0.08 5.18
N ASP A 8 -10.46 1.18 5.91
CA ASP A 8 -9.53 1.69 6.90
C ASP A 8 -9.45 0.73 8.10
N GLU A 9 -10.56 0.07 8.46
CA GLU A 9 -10.63 -0.93 9.55
C GLU A 9 -9.77 -2.15 9.25
N GLN A 10 -9.80 -2.65 8.01
CA GLN A 10 -8.91 -3.74 7.58
C GLN A 10 -7.45 -3.33 7.72
N LEU A 11 -7.11 -2.10 7.33
CA LEU A 11 -5.74 -1.60 7.48
C LEU A 11 -5.34 -1.42 8.96
N VAL A 12 -6.25 -0.92 9.81
CA VAL A 12 -6.03 -0.79 11.26
C VAL A 12 -5.77 -2.15 11.90
N ALA A 13 -6.53 -3.19 11.53
CA ALA A 13 -6.33 -4.55 12.04
C ALA A 13 -4.92 -5.10 11.72
N LEU A 14 -4.29 -4.61 10.65
CA LEU A 14 -2.95 -5.04 10.23
C LEU A 14 -1.81 -4.27 10.91
N LEU A 15 -2.07 -3.15 11.60
CA LEU A 15 -1.02 -2.28 12.16
C LEU A 15 -0.10 -2.94 13.18
N GLY A 16 -0.58 -4.00 13.87
CA GLY A 16 0.21 -4.79 14.81
C GLY A 16 0.94 -5.97 14.16
N SER A 17 0.66 -6.27 12.90
CA SER A 17 1.19 -7.45 12.21
C SER A 17 2.49 -7.11 11.45
N PRO A 18 3.49 -8.02 11.43
CA PRO A 18 4.60 -7.90 10.51
C PRO A 18 4.09 -8.05 9.07
N GLY A 19 4.67 -7.30 8.14
CA GLY A 19 4.33 -7.42 6.73
C GLY A 19 4.52 -6.12 5.95
N PHE A 20 3.99 -6.12 4.74
CA PHE A 20 4.16 -5.05 3.78
C PHE A 20 2.82 -4.68 3.13
N LEU A 21 2.65 -3.39 2.88
CA LEU A 21 1.50 -2.79 2.23
C LEU A 21 1.94 -2.19 0.88
N ILE A 22 1.22 -2.53 -0.18
CA ILE A 22 1.26 -1.85 -1.47
C ILE A 22 0.20 -0.76 -1.42
N ASN A 23 0.58 0.45 -1.82
CA ASN A 23 -0.30 1.59 -2.04
C ASN A 23 -0.12 2.05 -3.48
N VAL A 24 -1.13 1.79 -4.30
CA VAL A 24 -1.17 2.25 -5.68
C VAL A 24 -1.90 3.59 -5.70
N GLY A 25 -1.26 4.62 -6.22
CA GLY A 25 -1.90 5.91 -6.49
C GLY A 25 -2.08 6.08 -7.99
N TYR A 26 -3.32 6.29 -8.43
CA TYR A 26 -3.61 6.43 -9.85
C TYR A 26 -3.25 7.82 -10.37
N ILE A 27 -3.53 8.86 -9.58
CA ILE A 27 -3.26 10.25 -9.95
C ILE A 27 -1.78 10.48 -10.17
N ASN A 28 -0.95 9.97 -9.25
CA ASN A 28 0.51 10.11 -9.32
C ASN A 28 1.20 8.95 -10.05
N ARG A 29 0.42 8.01 -10.62
CA ARG A 29 0.89 6.83 -11.34
C ARG A 29 2.04 6.13 -10.60
N ALA A 30 1.86 5.91 -9.29
CA ALA A 30 2.92 5.40 -8.42
C ALA A 30 2.47 4.15 -7.66
N VAL A 31 3.36 3.16 -7.60
CA VAL A 31 3.19 1.97 -6.77
C VAL A 31 4.20 2.05 -5.64
N LYS A 32 3.70 2.25 -4.41
CA LYS A 32 4.55 2.39 -3.22
C LYS A 32 4.45 1.18 -2.32
N ILE A 33 5.60 0.68 -1.88
CA ILE A 33 5.68 -0.40 -0.88
C ILE A 33 6.06 0.21 0.47
N HIS A 34 5.29 -0.14 1.49
CA HIS A 34 5.50 0.26 2.88
C HIS A 34 5.65 -0.99 3.75
N SER A 35 6.52 -0.95 4.77
CA SER A 35 6.40 -1.87 5.90
C SER A 35 5.18 -1.49 6.74
N MET A 36 4.48 -2.46 7.34
CA MET A 36 3.34 -2.16 8.23
C MET A 36 3.72 -1.30 9.44
N ARG A 37 5.00 -1.26 9.84
CA ARG A 37 5.51 -0.35 10.88
C ARG A 37 5.64 1.11 10.42
N CYS A 38 5.38 1.39 9.14
CA CYS A 38 5.47 2.74 8.61
C CYS A 38 4.36 3.63 9.17
N LYS A 39 4.71 4.85 9.56
CA LYS A 39 3.73 5.87 10.01
C LYS A 39 2.64 6.20 8.98
N TYR A 40 2.89 5.92 7.69
CA TYR A 40 1.91 6.11 6.62
C TYR A 40 0.85 5.01 6.56
N CYS A 41 1.11 3.84 7.15
CA CYS A 41 0.16 2.72 7.14
C CYS A 41 -0.98 2.87 8.16
N ASP A 42 -0.93 3.87 9.05
CA ASP A 42 -1.99 4.11 10.04
C ASP A 42 -3.01 5.13 9.53
N PRO A 43 -4.21 4.69 9.07
CA PRO A 43 -5.22 5.58 8.49
C PRO A 43 -5.79 6.59 9.49
N ARG A 44 -5.61 6.37 10.80
CA ARG A 44 -6.06 7.28 11.86
C ARG A 44 -5.19 8.53 11.96
N ARG A 45 -3.97 8.49 11.42
CA ARG A 45 -3.07 9.64 11.40
C ARG A 45 -3.44 10.60 10.28
N LYS A 46 -3.21 11.91 10.49
CA LYS A 46 -3.43 12.94 9.45
C LYS A 46 -2.66 12.67 8.16
N ILE A 47 -1.46 12.11 8.28
CA ILE A 47 -0.59 11.74 7.15
C ILE A 47 -0.81 10.31 6.64
N GLY A 48 -1.67 9.52 7.30
CA GLY A 48 -1.92 8.13 6.97
C GLY A 48 -2.62 7.95 5.63
N VAL A 49 -2.38 6.82 4.98
CA VAL A 49 -3.14 6.41 3.80
C VAL A 49 -4.54 5.98 4.23
N LYS A 50 -5.55 6.32 3.42
CA LYS A 50 -6.97 6.02 3.71
C LYS A 50 -7.57 5.17 2.59
N PRO A 51 -7.48 3.83 2.67
CA PRO A 51 -8.10 2.92 1.71
C PRO A 51 -9.55 3.27 1.37
N SER A 52 -10.37 3.57 2.39
CA SER A 52 -11.78 3.89 2.21
C SER A 52 -11.98 5.07 1.23
N SER A 53 -11.31 6.19 1.52
CA SER A 53 -11.41 7.43 0.75
C SER A 53 -10.81 7.28 -0.65
N LYS A 54 -9.68 6.58 -0.78
CA LYS A 54 -9.06 6.35 -2.09
C LYS A 54 -9.91 5.45 -2.99
N ARG A 55 -10.55 4.42 -2.42
CA ARG A 55 -11.46 3.54 -3.16
C ARG A 55 -12.71 4.31 -3.60
N LEU A 56 -13.34 5.06 -2.70
CA LEU A 56 -14.52 5.88 -3.00
C LEU A 56 -14.25 6.86 -4.15
N ASN A 57 -13.11 7.54 -4.09
CA ASN A 57 -12.72 8.53 -5.11
C ASN A 57 -12.02 7.91 -6.33
N LYS A 58 -11.88 6.58 -6.38
CA LYS A 58 -11.13 5.85 -7.43
C LYS A 58 -9.74 6.43 -7.67
N THR A 59 -9.01 6.77 -6.60
CA THR A 59 -7.67 7.37 -6.67
C THR A 59 -6.56 6.41 -6.27
N GLY A 60 -6.89 5.18 -5.82
CA GLY A 60 -5.90 4.18 -5.49
C GLY A 60 -6.45 2.82 -5.07
N GLU A 61 -5.51 1.91 -4.90
CA GLU A 61 -5.69 0.49 -4.54
C GLU A 61 -4.69 0.12 -3.43
N PHE A 62 -5.03 -0.86 -2.60
CA PHE A 62 -4.15 -1.33 -1.53
C PHE A 62 -4.10 -2.85 -1.45
N TRP A 63 -2.91 -3.38 -1.19
CA TRP A 63 -2.68 -4.81 -1.07
C TRP A 63 -1.72 -5.09 0.08
N TYR A 64 -1.91 -6.18 0.81
CA TYR A 64 -1.08 -6.58 1.94
C TYR A 64 -0.57 -8.02 1.78
N SER A 65 0.67 -8.27 2.19
CA SER A 65 1.18 -9.62 2.44
C SER A 65 2.28 -9.58 3.50
N GLN A 66 2.41 -10.67 4.24
CA GLN A 66 3.54 -10.89 5.15
C GLN A 66 4.82 -11.26 4.38
N ASN A 67 4.69 -11.76 3.15
CA ASN A 67 5.81 -12.16 2.32
C ASN A 67 6.25 -11.00 1.41
N ARG A 68 7.52 -10.60 1.53
CA ARG A 68 8.11 -9.53 0.73
C ARG A 68 8.14 -9.87 -0.76
N ASN A 69 8.32 -11.15 -1.12
CA ASN A 69 8.37 -11.58 -2.52
C ASN A 69 7.00 -11.43 -3.19
N ASP A 70 5.91 -11.82 -2.51
CA ASP A 70 4.53 -11.60 -3.00
C ASP A 70 4.29 -10.12 -3.30
N VAL A 71 4.68 -9.25 -2.36
CA VAL A 71 4.50 -7.80 -2.46
C VAL A 71 5.35 -7.20 -3.59
N ASN A 72 6.60 -7.62 -3.72
CA ASN A 72 7.48 -7.16 -4.79
C ASN A 72 6.98 -7.61 -6.17
N SER A 73 6.54 -8.87 -6.28
CA SER A 73 5.99 -9.42 -7.52
C SER A 73 4.75 -8.64 -7.94
N LYS A 74 3.77 -8.48 -7.04
CA LYS A 74 2.54 -7.73 -7.34
C LYS A 74 2.81 -6.27 -7.65
N ALA A 75 3.71 -5.62 -6.93
CA ALA A 75 4.05 -4.22 -7.20
C ALA A 75 4.73 -4.05 -8.57
N ASN A 76 5.60 -4.98 -8.97
CA ASN A 76 6.24 -4.98 -10.29
C ASN A 76 5.23 -5.27 -11.42
N GLU A 77 4.31 -6.21 -11.20
CA GLU A 77 3.20 -6.52 -12.11
C GLU A 77 2.39 -5.25 -12.39
N ILE A 78 1.84 -4.62 -11.34
CA ILE A 78 1.05 -3.39 -11.47
C ILE A 78 1.86 -2.27 -12.13
N ALA A 79 3.13 -2.10 -11.75
CA ALA A 79 3.99 -1.08 -12.33
C ALA A 79 4.22 -1.29 -13.83
N THR A 80 4.50 -2.53 -14.24
CA THR A 80 4.79 -2.88 -15.64
C THR A 80 3.54 -2.79 -16.50
N GLU A 81 2.46 -3.45 -16.10
CA GLU A 81 1.23 -3.54 -16.88
C GLU A 81 0.55 -2.18 -17.04
N ARG A 82 0.60 -1.34 -16.00
CA ARG A 82 -0.07 -0.02 -16.00
C ARG A 82 0.88 1.13 -16.36
N GLY A 83 2.17 0.84 -16.61
CA GLY A 83 3.20 1.85 -16.86
C GLY A 83 3.30 2.87 -15.71
N TYR A 84 3.32 2.38 -14.48
CA TYR A 84 3.42 3.19 -13.26
C TYR A 84 4.83 3.13 -12.68
N ASN A 85 5.22 4.18 -11.97
CA ASN A 85 6.52 4.24 -11.31
C ASN A 85 6.48 3.46 -10.01
N ARG A 86 7.33 2.44 -9.89
CA ARG A 86 7.57 1.78 -8.61
C ARG A 86 8.48 2.66 -7.75
N SER A 87 8.03 2.99 -6.55
CA SER A 87 8.78 3.82 -5.61
C SER A 87 8.81 3.14 -4.25
N LEU A 88 9.98 3.07 -3.64
CA LEU A 88 10.08 2.64 -2.25
C LEU A 88 9.66 3.81 -1.35
N CYS A 89 8.94 3.51 -0.27
CA CYS A 89 8.65 4.51 0.73
C CYS A 89 9.99 4.98 1.36
N ALA A 90 10.32 6.27 1.20
CA ALA A 90 11.53 6.87 1.78
C ALA A 90 11.62 6.75 3.32
N VAL A 91 10.51 6.47 4.01
CA VAL A 91 10.53 6.19 5.46
C VAL A 91 10.87 4.72 5.74
N CYS A 92 10.53 3.81 4.82
CA CYS A 92 10.81 2.39 4.96
C CYS A 92 12.16 1.98 4.37
N ASN A 93 12.66 2.77 3.42
CA ASN A 93 13.96 2.60 2.79
C ASN A 93 14.53 4.01 2.55
N PRO A 94 15.06 4.65 3.60
CA PRO A 94 15.66 5.97 3.53
C PRO A 94 16.85 6.05 2.58
#